data_AF-A0A345U6I9-F1
#
_entry.id   AF-A0A345U6I9-F1
#
_cell.length_a   1.000
_cell.length_b   1.000
_cell.length_c   1.000
_cell.angle_alpha   90.00
_cell.angle_beta   90.00
_cell.angle_gamma   90.00
#
_symmetry.space_group_name_H-M   'P 1'
#
loop_
_entity.id
_entity.type
_entity.pdbx_description
1 polymer ?
#
loop_
_entity_poly.entity_id
_entity_poly.type
_entity_poly.pdbx_seq_one_letter_code
_entity_poly.pdbx_strand_id
1 'polypeptide(L)'
;MDSYYSLIKVIHHYKIVCLLKTKSCVYEYPVCFTADNYNSVNQLINQHDYINLFSIVHIQYISKELYKANLCLMLNQIYIQS
;
A
#
# COMPACT_ATOMS: atom_id res chain seq x y z
N MET A 1 -17.50 1.31 -4.91
CA MET A 1 -16.33 0.97 -4.08
C MET A 1 -15.63 -0.16 -4.77
N ASP A 2 -14.39 0.06 -5.15
CA ASP A 2 -13.58 -0.90 -5.90
C ASP A 2 -13.53 -2.25 -5.17
N SER A 3 -13.51 -3.35 -5.92
CA SER A 3 -13.40 -4.72 -5.42
C SER A 3 -12.00 -5.05 -4.88
N TYR A 4 -11.22 -4.04 -4.49
CA TYR A 4 -9.84 -4.17 -4.03
C TYR A 4 -9.74 -3.74 -2.57
N TYR A 5 -9.02 -4.53 -1.80
CA TYR A 5 -8.67 -4.25 -0.41
C TYR A 5 -7.17 -3.97 -0.32
N SER A 6 -6.82 -2.84 0.27
CA SER A 6 -5.43 -2.45 0.53
C SER A 6 -5.15 -2.47 2.03
N LEU A 7 -4.08 -3.16 2.41
CA LEU A 7 -3.60 -3.24 3.78
C LEU A 7 -2.18 -2.73 3.85
N ILE A 8 -1.99 -1.65 4.60
CA ILE A 8 -0.68 -1.00 4.76
C ILE A 8 -0.22 -1.26 6.18
N LYS A 9 1.05 -1.65 6.33
CA LYS A 9 1.68 -1.90 7.63
C LYS A 9 3.12 -1.40 7.61
N VAL A 10 3.59 -0.98 8.78
CA VAL A 10 5.02 -0.73 9.01
C VAL A 10 5.55 -1.91 9.83
N ILE A 11 6.53 -2.64 9.28
CA ILE A 11 7.12 -3.85 9.88
C ILE A 11 8.51 -3.51 10.47
N HIS A 12 9.04 -4.41 11.32
CA HIS A 12 10.40 -4.35 11.85
C HIS A 12 11.45 -3.98 10.79
N HIS A 13 12.42 -3.16 11.20
CA HIS A 13 13.37 -2.43 10.35
C HIS A 13 12.76 -1.29 9.53
N TYR A 14 11.64 -0.71 9.97
CA TYR A 14 11.06 0.49 9.35
C TYR A 14 10.74 0.27 7.87
N LYS A 15 10.17 -0.89 7.52
CA LYS A 15 9.75 -1.18 6.15
C LYS A 15 8.25 -0.97 6.00
N ILE A 16 7.84 -0.26 4.96
CA ILE A 16 6.44 -0.09 4.58
C ILE A 16 6.05 -1.30 3.72
N VAL A 17 4.99 -1.97 4.13
CA VAL A 17 4.39 -3.10 3.42
C VAL A 17 2.99 -2.71 2.98
N CYS A 18 2.73 -2.80 1.68
CA CYS A 18 1.43 -2.58 1.07
C CYS A 18 0.95 -3.89 0.44
N LEU A 19 -0.13 -4.44 0.98
CA LEU A 19 -0.78 -5.66 0.52
C LEU A 19 -2.04 -5.29 -0.24
N LEU A 20 -2.10 -5.67 -1.50
CA LEU A 20 -3.25 -5.47 -2.37
C LEU A 20 -3.93 -6.81 -2.62
N LYS A 21 -5.23 -6.89 -2.32
CA LYS A 21 -6.04 -8.09 -2.49
C LYS A 21 -7.31 -7.80 -3.29
N THR A 22 -7.56 -8.58 -4.32
CA THR A 22 -8.82 -8.60 -5.08
C THR A 22 -9.89 -9.38 -4.31
N LYS A 23 -11.12 -8.87 -4.32
CA LYS A 23 -12.29 -9.51 -3.69
C LYS A 23 -12.80 -10.71 -4.50
N SER A 24 -12.48 -10.77 -5.80
CA SER A 24 -13.06 -11.72 -6.76
C SER A 24 -12.23 -12.99 -7.00
N CYS A 25 -11.01 -13.10 -6.49
CA CYS A 25 -10.14 -14.22 -6.85
C CYS A 25 -9.87 -15.13 -5.64
N VAL A 26 -10.45 -16.34 -5.72
CA VAL A 26 -10.28 -17.43 -4.74
C VAL A 26 -8.84 -17.97 -4.73
N TYR A 27 -8.05 -17.69 -5.78
CA TYR A 27 -6.72 -18.28 -6.00
C TYR A 27 -5.61 -17.28 -6.38
N GLU A 28 -5.88 -15.97 -6.35
CA GLU A 28 -4.81 -14.97 -6.56
C GLU A 28 -4.18 -14.61 -5.22
N TYR A 29 -2.87 -14.86 -5.11
CA TYR A 29 -2.09 -14.41 -3.98
C TYR A 29 -2.13 -12.88 -3.90
N PRO A 30 -2.26 -12.30 -2.69
CA PRO A 30 -2.20 -10.85 -2.55
C PRO A 30 -0.83 -10.35 -3.01
N VAL A 31 -0.83 -9.29 -3.80
CA VAL A 31 0.44 -8.64 -4.19
C VAL A 31 0.95 -7.85 -3.00
N CYS A 32 2.21 -8.11 -2.66
CA CYS A 32 2.88 -7.47 -1.55
C CYS A 32 4.00 -6.58 -2.08
N PHE A 33 3.86 -5.27 -1.88
CA PHE A 33 4.92 -4.30 -2.13
C PHE A 33 5.61 -3.97 -0.81
N THR A 34 6.93 -4.07 -0.79
CA THR A 34 7.74 -3.77 0.40
C THR A 34 8.86 -2.82 0.03
N ALA A 35 8.98 -1.70 0.72
CA ALA A 35 10.15 -0.83 0.59
C ALA A 35 10.39 0.00 1.85
N ASP A 36 11.54 0.66 1.91
CA ASP A 36 12.02 1.38 3.09
C ASP A 36 11.58 2.86 3.09
N ASN A 37 11.02 3.34 1.98
CA ASN A 37 10.54 4.71 1.84
C ASN A 37 9.31 4.78 0.93
N TYR A 38 8.52 5.85 1.07
CA TYR A 38 7.34 6.12 0.25
C TYR A 38 7.63 6.11 -1.27
N ASN A 39 8.73 6.73 -1.70
CA ASN A 39 9.05 6.89 -3.12
C ASN A 39 9.25 5.54 -3.82
N SER A 40 9.96 4.62 -3.18
CA SER A 40 10.21 3.27 -3.67
C SER A 40 8.93 2.44 -3.68
N VAL A 41 8.07 2.53 -2.65
CA VAL A 41 6.76 1.86 -2.69
C VAL A 41 5.91 2.42 -3.84
N ASN A 42 5.88 3.73 -4.02
CA ASN A 42 5.11 4.37 -5.08
C ASN A 42 5.63 3.97 -6.47
N GLN A 43 6.95 3.90 -6.67
CA GLN A 43 7.55 3.40 -7.91
C GLN A 43 7.14 1.95 -8.19
N LEU A 44 7.19 1.07 -7.18
CA LEU A 44 6.77 -0.32 -7.33
C LEU A 44 5.29 -0.44 -7.71
N ILE A 45 4.42 0.35 -7.10
CA ILE A 45 2.98 0.36 -7.42
C ILE A 45 2.75 0.87 -8.86
N ASN A 46 3.43 1.95 -9.27
CA ASN A 46 3.29 2.52 -10.60
C ASN A 46 3.84 1.61 -11.73
N GLN A 47 4.80 0.75 -11.42
CA GLN A 47 5.34 -0.23 -12.37
C GLN A 47 4.46 -1.47 -12.54
N HIS A 48 3.50 -1.69 -11.63
CA HIS A 48 2.65 -2.87 -11.67
C HIS A 48 1.36 -2.58 -12.44
N ASP A 49 0.95 -3.52 -13.30
CA ASP A 49 -0.29 -3.44 -14.09
C ASP A 49 -1.57 -3.24 -13.26
N TYR A 50 -1.54 -3.51 -11.94
CA TYR A 50 -2.69 -3.31 -11.04
C TYR A 50 -3.09 -1.85 -10.91
N ILE A 51 -2.19 -0.89 -11.16
CA ILE A 51 -2.54 0.53 -11.05
C ILE A 51 -3.63 0.94 -12.04
N ASN A 52 -3.66 0.28 -13.21
CA ASN A 52 -4.67 0.51 -14.24
C ASN A 52 -6.07 0.02 -13.82
N LEU A 53 -6.14 -0.82 -12.79
CA LEU A 53 -7.37 -1.41 -12.28
C LEU A 53 -7.97 -0.62 -11.10
N PHE A 54 -7.22 0.32 -10.53
CA PHE A 54 -7.70 1.15 -9.43
C PHE A 54 -8.45 2.38 -9.94
N SER A 55 -9.59 2.69 -9.31
CA SER A 55 -10.19 4.01 -9.48
C SER A 55 -9.30 5.08 -8.88
N ILE A 56 -9.44 6.31 -9.37
CA ILE A 56 -8.78 7.50 -8.81
C ILE A 56 -9.01 7.63 -7.30
N VAL A 57 -10.21 7.28 -6.81
CA VAL A 57 -10.53 7.32 -5.38
C VAL A 57 -9.67 6.33 -4.59
N HIS A 58 -9.46 5.13 -5.12
CA HIS A 58 -8.64 4.10 -4.48
C HIS A 58 -7.16 4.46 -4.49
N ILE A 59 -6.66 5.04 -5.60
CA ILE A 59 -5.29 5.55 -5.70
C ILE A 59 -5.04 6.65 -4.67
N GLN A 60 -5.99 7.59 -4.52
CA GLN A 60 -5.90 8.66 -3.52
C GLN A 60 -5.89 8.11 -2.09
N TYR A 61 -6.73 7.11 -1.80
CA TYR A 61 -6.74 6.44 -0.50
C TYR A 61 -5.38 5.79 -0.18
N ILE A 62 -4.85 4.98 -1.09
CA ILE A 62 -3.55 4.31 -0.93
C ILE A 62 -2.44 5.34 -0.73
N SER A 63 -2.41 6.39 -1.55
CA SER A 63 -1.39 7.44 -1.47
C SER A 63 -1.41 8.16 -0.11
N LYS A 64 -2.61 8.47 0.41
CA LYS A 64 -2.78 9.10 1.73
C LYS A 64 -2.27 8.21 2.86
N GLU A 65 -2.63 6.93 2.84
CA GLU A 65 -2.21 5.98 3.87
C GLU A 65 -0.71 5.67 3.82
N LEU A 66 -0.14 5.53 2.62
CA LEU A 66 1.31 5.37 2.45
C LEU A 66 2.08 6.59 2.94
N TYR A 67 1.58 7.80 2.69
CA TYR A 67 2.20 9.02 3.18
C TYR A 67 2.16 9.11 4.71
N LYS A 68 1.02 8.76 5.33
CA LYS A 68 0.92 8.66 6.80
C LYS A 68 1.92 7.63 7.35
N ALA A 69 1.99 6.44 6.75
CA ALA A 69 2.92 5.40 7.17
C ALA A 69 4.38 5.88 7.10
N ASN A 70 4.74 6.60 6.04
CA ASN A 70 6.06 7.20 5.89
C ASN A 70 6.36 8.28 6.95
N LEU A 71 5.38 9.13 7.28
CA LEU A 71 5.53 10.10 8.37
C LEU A 71 5.73 9.42 9.72
N CYS A 72 4.93 8.39 10.04
CA CYS A 72 5.09 7.61 11.26
C CYS A 72 6.48 6.97 11.33
N LEU A 73 6.96 6.44 10.21
CA LEU A 73 8.31 5.88 10.09
C LEU A 73 9.39 6.93 10.37
N MET A 74 9.30 8.12 9.77
CA MET A 74 10.26 9.22 10.01
C MET A 74 10.23 9.74 11.44
N LEU A 75 9.05 9.77 12.07
CA LEU A 75 8.85 10.25 13.44
C LEU A 75 9.04 9.15 14.50
N ASN A 76 9.36 7.92 14.08
CA ASN A 76 9.45 6.75 14.94
C ASN A 76 8.17 6.50 15.78
N GLN A 77 7.01 6.67 15.14
CA GLN A 77 5.69 6.48 15.72
C GLN A 77 5.04 5.19 15.21
N ILE A 78 4.10 4.65 16.00
CA ILE A 78 3.31 3.49 15.62
C ILE A 78 2.29 3.92 14.55
N TYR A 79 2.39 3.34 13.36
CA TYR A 79 1.40 3.53 12.30
C TYR A 79 0.17 2.66 12.56
N ILE A 80 -1.02 3.25 12.43
CA ILE A 80 -2.32 2.58 12.49
C ILE A 80 -3.11 2.96 11.24
N GLN A 81 -3.55 1.96 10.49
CA GLN A 81 -4.39 2.17 9.30
C GLN A 81 -5.81 2.54 9.72
N SER A 82 -6.38 3.57 9.08
CA SER A 82 -7.72 4.13 9.37
C SER A 82 -8.57 4.30 8.13
#